data_AF-A0ABC8YR22-F1
#
_entry.id   AF-A0ABC8YR22-F1
#
_cell.length_a   1.000
_cell.length_b   1.000
_cell.length_c   1.000
_cell.angle_alpha   90.00
_cell.angle_beta   90.00
_cell.angle_gamma   90.00
#
_symmetry.space_group_name_H-M   'P 1'
#
loop_
_entity.id
_entity.type
_entity.pdbx_description
1 polymer ?
#
loop_
_entity_poly.entity_id
_entity_poly.type
_entity_poly.pdbx_seq_one_letter_code
_entity_poly.pdbx_strand_id
1 'polypeptide(L)'
;MPDDDEVLNIVEILKLNVPMAMKIALDGLVDSNYSTRDTSISDVGKYDKVEVSVLLCNDNFIQNLSKEWRDEDCTTDMLSMSQHIPDLDVPILMLGDIVISVETAARQAEEKGVTLLDEVRVLVVRGILHLLGFNHETSDEAAMEMEKEEHLILKSLRWKGKGLAKGAHDSSKLQPDSLDGQVTDSQKRAVTLRFYRPKFKYIFCDMDGTLLNSKSQITARNAEALREARSRGVNIVIATGKARPAVIDALSTADLSGKTGIVSESSPGVFLQGLLVYGSEGRQIYKRNLDQEVCREALLYSLEHKIPLVAFSQDHCYSMFDHPLVDSLHYIYHEPKAKIVPSVDQLLGTAEIQKVLFLETPEGILSALRPYWAKAIEGRAHVVQAQPDMLELVPPATSKGNGVQILLNHLSISPDECAEWVPGILEDFSFLELNQLTLSVLARKVPTLHRSMKETYNSKLH
;
A
#
# COMPACT_ATOMS: atom_id res chain seq x y z
N MET A 1 -8.90 -28.35 16.31
CA MET A 1 -8.73 -29.48 15.37
C MET A 1 -7.36 -29.33 14.73
N PRO A 2 -6.29 -29.72 15.43
CA PRO A 2 -4.91 -29.43 14.99
C PRO A 2 -4.46 -30.28 13.79
N ASP A 3 -5.16 -31.38 13.51
CA ASP A 3 -4.79 -32.35 12.47
C ASP A 3 -5.54 -32.14 11.15
N ASP A 4 -6.34 -31.07 11.03
CA ASP A 4 -7.13 -30.77 9.83
C ASP A 4 -6.43 -29.69 8.98
N ASP A 5 -5.89 -30.09 7.83
CA ASP A 5 -5.13 -29.24 6.92
C ASP A 5 -5.94 -28.06 6.34
N GLU A 6 -7.25 -28.24 6.14
CA GLU A 6 -8.12 -27.17 5.65
C GLU A 6 -8.32 -26.11 6.75
N VAL A 7 -8.51 -26.56 8.00
CA VAL A 7 -8.61 -25.68 9.17
C VAL A 7 -7.30 -24.93 9.42
N LEU A 8 -6.14 -25.60 9.33
CA LEU A 8 -4.84 -24.96 9.49
C LEU A 8 -4.58 -23.87 8.43
N ASN A 9 -4.95 -24.14 7.17
CA ASN A 9 -4.86 -23.14 6.11
C ASN A 9 -5.76 -21.93 6.36
N ILE A 10 -6.99 -22.16 6.87
CA ILE A 10 -7.89 -21.07 7.29
C ILE A 10 -7.26 -20.26 8.41
N VAL A 11 -6.64 -20.89 9.42
CA VAL A 11 -5.96 -20.19 10.52
C VAL A 11 -4.84 -19.28 10.02
N GLU A 12 -3.98 -19.75 9.11
CA GLU A 12 -2.91 -18.92 8.53
C GLU A 12 -3.46 -17.72 7.75
N ILE A 13 -4.56 -17.90 7.02
CA ILE A 13 -5.24 -16.81 6.33
C ILE A 13 -5.90 -15.84 7.32
N LEU A 14 -6.42 -16.34 8.45
CA LEU A 14 -7.06 -15.51 9.47
C LEU A 14 -6.07 -14.57 10.20
N LYS A 15 -4.79 -14.95 10.33
CA LYS A 15 -3.75 -14.07 10.88
C LYS A 15 -3.61 -12.75 10.11
N LEU A 16 -3.91 -12.74 8.81
CA LEU A 16 -3.96 -11.54 7.98
C LEU A 16 -5.36 -10.92 7.94
N ASN A 17 -6.40 -11.74 7.80
CA ASN A 17 -7.78 -11.27 7.65
C ASN A 17 -8.32 -10.56 8.90
N VAL A 18 -8.08 -11.11 10.10
CA VAL A 18 -8.64 -10.59 11.36
C VAL A 18 -8.13 -9.17 11.65
N PRO A 19 -6.82 -8.87 11.60
CA PRO A 19 -6.34 -7.49 11.77
C PRO A 19 -6.89 -6.52 10.73
N MET A 20 -7.08 -6.96 9.48
CA MET A 20 -7.67 -6.12 8.42
C MET A 20 -9.14 -5.80 8.70
N ALA A 21 -9.95 -6.79 9.11
CA ALA A 21 -11.34 -6.59 9.49
C ALA A 21 -11.48 -5.71 10.73
N MET A 22 -10.66 -5.95 11.75
CA MET A 22 -10.63 -5.15 12.98
C MET A 22 -10.29 -3.70 12.68
N LYS A 23 -9.28 -3.43 11.82
CA LYS A 23 -8.92 -2.08 11.43
C LYS A 23 -10.06 -1.34 10.74
N ILE A 24 -10.80 -2.00 9.84
CA ILE A 24 -11.92 -1.36 9.13
C ILE A 24 -13.09 -1.11 10.10
N ALA A 25 -13.40 -2.08 10.97
CA ALA A 25 -14.44 -1.93 11.97
C ALA A 25 -14.15 -0.75 12.92
N LEU A 26 -12.90 -0.62 13.39
CA LEU A 26 -12.44 0.48 14.23
C LEU A 26 -12.41 1.82 13.51
N ASP A 27 -11.88 1.87 12.27
CA ASP A 27 -11.89 3.08 11.43
C ASP A 27 -13.34 3.56 11.20
N GLY A 28 -14.32 2.64 11.15
CA GLY A 28 -15.75 2.92 11.00
C GLY A 28 -16.41 3.55 12.23
N LEU A 29 -15.81 3.45 13.43
CA LEU A 29 -16.36 3.99 14.67
C LEU A 29 -16.09 5.48 14.87
N VAL A 30 -15.01 6.01 14.28
CA VAL A 30 -14.46 7.35 14.57
C VAL A 30 -15.37 8.51 14.10
N ASP A 31 -16.29 8.25 13.17
CA ASP A 31 -17.20 9.24 12.58
C ASP A 31 -18.69 8.81 12.61
N SER A 32 -19.03 7.73 13.34
CA SER A 32 -20.36 7.12 13.29
C SER A 32 -21.28 7.52 14.44
N ASN A 33 -22.54 7.87 14.13
CA ASN A 33 -23.63 8.08 15.10
C ASN A 33 -24.56 6.85 15.13
N TYR A 34 -24.07 5.68 15.56
CA TYR A 34 -24.96 4.53 15.79
C TYR A 34 -25.83 4.79 17.02
N SER A 35 -27.15 4.64 16.88
CA SER A 35 -28.10 4.94 17.95
C SER A 35 -28.23 3.80 18.97
N THR A 36 -27.93 2.56 18.57
CA THR A 36 -28.21 1.34 19.35
C THR A 36 -26.98 0.64 19.92
N ARG A 37 -25.77 1.08 19.53
CA ARG A 37 -24.49 0.45 19.90
C ARG A 37 -24.07 0.81 21.33
N ASP A 38 -23.51 -0.14 22.07
CA ASP A 38 -22.77 0.18 23.30
C ASP A 38 -21.50 0.99 22.98
N THR A 39 -21.37 2.17 23.59
CA THR A 39 -20.31 3.15 23.34
C THR A 39 -19.14 3.07 24.32
N SER A 40 -19.12 2.05 25.18
CA SER A 40 -18.02 1.73 26.10
C SER A 40 -16.65 1.76 25.38
N ILE A 41 -16.59 1.25 24.15
CA ILE A 41 -15.46 1.39 23.23
C ILE A 41 -15.82 2.44 22.17
N SER A 42 -15.42 3.69 22.41
CA SER A 42 -15.66 4.84 21.51
C SER A 42 -14.38 5.42 20.92
N ASP A 43 -13.26 5.32 21.65
CA ASP A 43 -11.95 5.77 21.20
C ASP A 43 -10.91 4.68 21.49
N VAL A 44 -10.44 4.04 20.43
CA VAL A 44 -9.33 3.08 20.48
C VAL A 44 -7.96 3.72 20.26
N GLY A 45 -7.91 5.01 19.87
CA GLY A 45 -6.68 5.76 19.64
C GLY A 45 -5.90 6.08 20.92
N LYS A 46 -6.52 5.88 22.09
CA LYS A 46 -5.85 5.96 23.39
C LYS A 46 -5.00 4.73 23.76
N TYR A 47 -5.10 3.64 23.00
CA TYR A 47 -4.37 2.40 23.26
C TYR A 47 -3.23 2.21 22.25
N ASP A 48 -2.07 1.78 22.74
CA ASP A 48 -0.90 1.50 21.89
C ASP A 48 -1.10 0.24 21.04
N LYS A 49 -1.88 -0.72 21.55
CA LYS A 49 -2.20 -1.98 20.88
C LYS A 49 -3.64 -2.41 21.16
N VAL A 50 -4.22 -3.13 20.20
CA VAL A 50 -5.54 -3.75 20.32
C VAL A 50 -5.40 -5.25 20.03
N GLU A 51 -5.93 -6.08 20.91
CA GLU A 51 -5.83 -7.54 20.83
C GLU A 51 -7.22 -8.19 20.74
N VAL A 52 -7.33 -9.18 19.86
CA VAL A 52 -8.51 -10.05 19.71
C VAL A 52 -8.03 -11.48 19.55
N SER A 53 -8.70 -12.40 20.22
CA SER A 53 -8.42 -13.84 20.17
C SER A 53 -9.50 -14.52 19.34
N VAL A 54 -9.08 -15.40 18.41
CA VAL A 54 -10.00 -16.15 17.55
C VAL A 54 -9.69 -17.64 17.68
N LEU A 55 -10.69 -18.41 18.12
CA LEU A 55 -10.60 -19.85 18.33
C LEU A 55 -11.52 -20.59 17.35
N LEU A 56 -10.94 -21.48 16.55
CA LEU A 56 -11.70 -22.42 15.71
C LEU A 56 -11.85 -23.76 16.43
N CYS A 57 -13.10 -24.21 16.61
CA CYS A 57 -13.42 -25.42 17.36
C CYS A 57 -14.46 -26.29 16.63
N ASN A 58 -14.83 -27.42 17.25
CA ASN A 58 -15.90 -28.30 16.78
C ASN A 58 -17.22 -28.01 17.53
N ASP A 59 -18.33 -28.59 17.05
CA ASP A 59 -19.66 -28.35 17.61
C ASP A 59 -19.74 -28.78 19.08
N ASN A 60 -19.10 -29.89 19.45
CA ASN A 60 -19.11 -30.38 20.83
C ASN A 60 -18.41 -29.38 21.78
N PHE A 61 -17.29 -28.79 21.37
CA PHE A 61 -16.59 -27.79 22.19
C PHE A 61 -17.43 -26.53 22.38
N ILE A 62 -18.00 -25.97 21.29
CA ILE A 62 -18.78 -24.73 21.40
C ILE A 62 -20.10 -24.94 22.16
N GLN A 63 -20.73 -26.12 22.05
CA GLN A 63 -21.94 -26.46 22.80
C GLN A 63 -21.66 -26.54 24.30
N ASN A 64 -20.57 -27.21 24.71
CA ASN A 64 -20.17 -27.25 26.12
C ASN A 64 -19.83 -25.84 26.63
N LEU A 65 -19.13 -25.03 25.81
CA LEU A 65 -18.81 -23.66 26.17
C LEU A 65 -20.07 -22.77 26.30
N SER A 66 -21.04 -22.91 25.40
CA SER A 66 -22.33 -22.22 25.45
C SER A 66 -23.11 -22.59 26.73
N LYS A 67 -23.12 -23.87 27.09
CA LYS A 67 -23.75 -24.34 28.32
C LYS A 67 -23.08 -23.78 29.58
N GLU A 68 -21.75 -23.73 29.61
CA GLU A 68 -21.01 -23.18 30.76
C GLU A 68 -21.18 -21.66 30.91
N TRP A 69 -21.27 -20.92 29.79
CA TRP A 69 -21.28 -19.45 29.81
C TRP A 69 -22.68 -18.81 29.72
N ARG A 70 -23.63 -19.43 29.03
CA ARG A 70 -24.98 -18.91 28.77
C ARG A 70 -26.11 -19.75 29.37
N ASP A 71 -25.80 -20.91 29.98
CA ASP A 71 -26.78 -21.91 30.44
C ASP A 71 -27.71 -22.43 29.32
N GLU A 72 -27.26 -22.30 28.07
CA GLU A 72 -27.98 -22.70 26.85
C GLU A 72 -27.30 -23.93 26.23
N ASP A 73 -27.99 -25.07 26.23
CA ASP A 73 -27.52 -26.34 25.67
C ASP A 73 -27.88 -26.46 24.17
N CYS A 74 -27.41 -25.51 23.37
CA CYS A 74 -27.60 -25.50 21.91
C CYS A 74 -26.28 -25.30 21.17
N THR A 75 -26.15 -25.91 19.99
CA THR A 75 -25.03 -25.68 19.08
C THR A 75 -25.19 -24.32 18.41
N THR A 76 -24.30 -23.39 18.71
CA THR A 76 -24.23 -22.06 18.06
C THR A 76 -23.09 -22.01 17.05
N ASP A 77 -23.19 -21.13 16.06
CA ASP A 77 -22.18 -20.94 15.02
C ASP A 77 -20.99 -20.11 15.50
N MET A 78 -21.23 -19.14 16.39
CA MET A 78 -20.19 -18.28 16.96
C MET A 78 -20.56 -17.75 18.36
N LEU A 79 -19.54 -17.62 19.22
CA LEU A 79 -19.61 -16.92 20.50
C LEU A 79 -18.58 -15.78 20.53
N SER A 80 -19.01 -14.59 20.91
CA SER A 80 -18.13 -13.44 21.18
C SER A 80 -18.19 -13.08 22.67
N MET A 81 -17.04 -13.08 23.34
CA MET A 81 -16.92 -12.77 24.77
C MET A 81 -16.05 -11.54 24.94
N SER A 82 -16.67 -10.40 25.31
CA SER A 82 -15.94 -9.16 25.56
C SER A 82 -15.10 -9.29 26.82
N GLN A 83 -13.80 -8.97 26.71
CA GLN A 83 -12.89 -8.86 27.86
C GLN A 83 -12.57 -7.39 28.21
N HIS A 84 -13.26 -6.45 27.55
CA HIS A 84 -13.07 -5.04 27.82
C HIS A 84 -13.56 -4.69 29.23
N ILE A 85 -12.66 -4.13 30.05
CA ILE A 85 -12.98 -3.57 31.37
C ILE A 85 -12.98 -2.04 31.22
N PRO A 86 -14.15 -1.37 31.31
CA PRO A 86 -14.22 0.08 31.28
C PRO A 86 -13.34 0.71 32.37
N ASP A 87 -12.76 1.88 32.08
CA ASP A 87 -11.94 2.68 33.01
C ASP A 87 -10.61 2.07 33.49
N LEU A 88 -10.20 0.91 32.94
CA LEU A 88 -8.89 0.34 33.20
C LEU A 88 -7.82 1.00 32.28
N ASP A 89 -6.91 1.77 32.88
CA ASP A 89 -5.84 2.50 32.18
C ASP A 89 -4.64 1.58 31.90
N VAL A 90 -4.78 0.75 30.86
CA VAL A 90 -3.72 -0.14 30.36
C VAL A 90 -3.39 0.20 28.91
N PRO A 91 -2.12 0.10 28.49
CA PRO A 91 -1.70 0.47 27.13
C PRO A 91 -2.22 -0.47 26.04
N ILE A 92 -2.81 -1.62 26.40
CA ILE A 92 -3.30 -2.65 25.48
C ILE A 92 -4.81 -2.83 25.71
N LEU A 93 -5.60 -2.64 24.66
CA LEU A 93 -7.04 -2.96 24.67
C LEU A 93 -7.26 -4.43 24.30
N MET A 94 -7.70 -5.24 25.26
CA MET A 94 -8.19 -6.60 25.00
C MET A 94 -9.67 -6.53 24.61
N LEU A 95 -9.99 -6.72 23.33
CA LEU A 95 -11.38 -6.75 22.86
C LEU A 95 -12.11 -8.00 23.36
N GLY A 96 -11.44 -9.15 23.31
CA GLY A 96 -11.97 -10.41 23.82
C GLY A 96 -11.80 -11.58 22.85
N ASP A 97 -12.63 -12.60 23.04
CA ASP A 97 -12.56 -13.88 22.33
C ASP A 97 -13.70 -14.03 21.32
N ILE A 98 -13.38 -14.54 20.12
CA ILE A 98 -14.32 -14.99 19.10
C ILE A 98 -14.12 -16.50 18.91
N VAL A 99 -15.10 -17.31 19.30
CA VAL A 99 -15.07 -18.76 19.17
C VAL A 99 -16.02 -19.18 18.06
N ILE A 100 -15.53 -19.89 17.04
CA ILE A 100 -16.30 -20.28 15.85
C ILE A 100 -16.28 -21.79 15.70
N SER A 101 -17.46 -22.40 15.55
CA SER A 101 -17.55 -23.81 15.16
C SER A 101 -17.34 -23.97 13.65
N VAL A 102 -16.28 -24.68 13.27
CA VAL A 102 -15.97 -24.97 11.87
C VAL A 102 -17.00 -25.92 11.25
N GLU A 103 -17.50 -26.89 12.01
CA GLU A 103 -18.48 -27.87 11.52
C GLU A 103 -19.81 -27.17 11.18
N THR A 104 -20.25 -26.24 12.02
CA THR A 104 -21.43 -25.41 11.75
C THR A 104 -21.18 -24.46 10.58
N ALA A 105 -20.01 -23.79 10.53
CA ALA A 105 -19.65 -22.90 9.42
C ALA A 105 -19.59 -23.66 8.08
N ALA A 106 -19.13 -24.91 8.07
CA ALA A 106 -19.10 -25.75 6.87
C ALA A 106 -20.51 -26.06 6.34
N ARG A 107 -21.45 -26.43 7.22
CA ARG A 107 -22.85 -26.64 6.85
C ARG A 107 -23.49 -25.37 6.28
N GLN A 108 -23.27 -24.23 6.94
CA GLN A 108 -23.78 -22.93 6.47
C GLN A 108 -23.17 -22.52 5.13
N ALA A 109 -21.87 -22.77 4.92
CA ALA A 109 -21.19 -22.49 3.66
C ALA A 109 -21.78 -23.29 2.50
N GLU A 110 -22.06 -24.58 2.73
CA GLU A 110 -22.70 -25.47 1.75
C GLU A 110 -24.11 -25.00 1.40
N GLU A 111 -24.94 -24.68 2.40
CA GLU A 111 -26.30 -24.16 2.21
C GLU A 111 -26.33 -22.85 1.40
N LYS A 112 -25.33 -21.99 1.60
CA LYS A 112 -25.19 -20.69 0.92
C LYS A 112 -24.47 -20.78 -0.42
N GLY A 113 -23.88 -21.94 -0.75
CA GLY A 113 -23.06 -22.11 -1.95
C GLY A 113 -21.79 -21.25 -1.95
N VAL A 114 -21.19 -21.03 -0.78
CA VAL A 114 -19.93 -20.27 -0.59
C VAL A 114 -18.83 -21.20 -0.06
N THR A 115 -17.60 -20.70 0.00
CA THR A 115 -16.48 -21.47 0.58
C THR A 115 -16.52 -21.42 2.10
N LEU A 116 -16.00 -22.45 2.78
CA LEU A 116 -15.86 -22.46 4.24
C LEU A 116 -15.09 -21.22 4.75
N LEU A 117 -14.01 -20.84 4.05
CA LEU A 117 -13.25 -19.63 4.37
C LEU A 117 -14.10 -18.35 4.29
N ASP A 118 -14.99 -18.24 3.30
CA ASP A 118 -15.87 -17.10 3.14
C ASP A 118 -16.91 -17.02 4.27
N GLU A 119 -17.45 -18.16 4.71
CA GLU A 119 -18.37 -18.19 5.86
C GLU A 119 -17.65 -17.84 7.17
N VAL A 120 -16.46 -18.41 7.40
CA VAL A 120 -15.63 -18.09 8.58
C VAL A 120 -15.28 -16.59 8.62
N ARG A 121 -15.00 -15.97 7.46
CA ARG A 121 -14.77 -14.52 7.34
C ARG A 121 -16.00 -13.70 7.77
N VAL A 122 -17.20 -14.14 7.40
CA VAL A 122 -18.46 -13.49 7.84
C VAL A 122 -18.60 -13.60 9.36
N LEU A 123 -18.40 -14.79 9.93
CA LEU A 123 -18.50 -15.03 11.37
C LEU A 123 -17.47 -14.23 12.18
N VAL A 124 -16.25 -14.08 11.66
CA VAL A 124 -15.22 -13.22 12.26
C VAL A 124 -15.65 -11.75 12.28
N VAL A 125 -16.15 -11.22 11.16
CA VAL A 125 -16.63 -9.82 11.10
C VAL A 125 -17.77 -9.61 12.09
N ARG A 126 -18.72 -10.55 12.14
CA ARG A 126 -19.83 -10.52 13.09
C ARG A 126 -19.35 -10.53 14.53
N GLY A 127 -18.39 -11.39 14.86
CA GLY A 127 -17.78 -11.46 16.18
C GLY A 127 -17.11 -10.15 16.58
N ILE A 128 -16.35 -9.52 15.67
CA ILE A 128 -15.73 -8.21 15.90
C ILE A 128 -16.80 -7.14 16.17
N LEU A 129 -17.89 -7.11 15.40
CA LEU A 129 -18.97 -6.14 15.63
C LEU A 129 -19.62 -6.32 17.00
N HIS A 130 -19.83 -7.55 17.45
CA HIS A 130 -20.31 -7.81 18.81
C HIS A 130 -19.33 -7.32 19.89
N LEU A 131 -18.03 -7.56 19.73
CA LEU A 131 -17.01 -7.04 20.65
C LEU A 131 -16.95 -5.51 20.67
N LEU A 132 -17.36 -4.84 19.58
CA LEU A 132 -17.46 -3.38 19.48
C LEU A 132 -18.82 -2.83 19.94
N GLY A 133 -19.68 -3.66 20.52
CA GLY A 133 -20.93 -3.23 21.14
C GLY A 133 -22.16 -3.22 20.23
N PHE A 134 -22.08 -3.81 19.02
CA PHE A 134 -23.27 -4.03 18.20
C PHE A 134 -24.04 -5.25 18.71
N ASN A 135 -25.36 -5.12 18.88
CA ASN A 135 -26.21 -6.23 19.28
C ASN A 135 -27.51 -6.27 18.47
N HIS A 136 -27.53 -7.12 17.44
CA HIS A 136 -28.66 -7.29 16.54
C HIS A 136 -29.92 -7.88 17.21
N GLU A 137 -29.81 -8.50 18.39
CA GLU A 137 -30.96 -9.10 19.09
C GLU A 137 -31.81 -8.06 19.85
N THR A 138 -31.34 -6.83 19.97
CA THR A 138 -31.99 -5.80 20.80
C THR A 138 -33.17 -5.10 20.12
N SER A 139 -33.12 -4.91 18.79
CA SER A 139 -34.19 -4.31 17.99
C SER A 139 -33.94 -4.49 16.49
N ASP A 140 -34.99 -4.31 15.67
CA ASP A 140 -34.86 -4.29 14.21
C ASP A 140 -33.91 -3.19 13.71
N GLU A 141 -33.88 -2.04 14.41
CA GLU A 141 -32.95 -0.93 14.11
C GLU A 141 -31.50 -1.35 14.35
N ALA A 142 -31.22 -2.00 15.49
CA ALA A 142 -29.89 -2.52 15.80
C ALA A 142 -29.44 -3.62 14.84
N ALA A 143 -30.36 -4.47 14.40
CA ALA A 143 -30.09 -5.49 13.38
C ALA A 143 -29.70 -4.84 12.04
N MET A 144 -30.44 -3.81 11.60
CA MET A 144 -30.12 -3.09 10.36
C MET A 144 -28.79 -2.32 10.44
N GLU A 145 -28.48 -1.69 11.59
CA GLU A 145 -27.19 -1.01 11.80
C GLU A 145 -26.03 -2.01 11.71
N MET A 146 -26.14 -3.14 12.42
CA MET A 146 -25.11 -4.18 12.42
C MET A 146 -24.95 -4.84 11.05
N GLU A 147 -26.05 -5.14 10.34
CA GLU A 147 -26.00 -5.74 8.99
C GLU A 147 -25.32 -4.80 7.99
N LYS A 148 -25.63 -3.50 8.07
CA LYS A 148 -25.00 -2.49 7.22
C LYS A 148 -23.49 -2.44 7.44
N GLU A 149 -23.04 -2.46 8.70
CA GLU A 149 -21.61 -2.45 9.01
C GLU A 149 -20.92 -3.76 8.62
N GLU A 150 -21.56 -4.91 8.86
CA GLU A 150 -21.08 -6.22 8.40
C GLU A 150 -20.87 -6.19 6.87
N HIS A 151 -21.85 -5.66 6.13
CA HIS A 151 -21.76 -5.52 4.68
C HIS A 151 -20.64 -4.58 4.24
N LEU A 152 -20.44 -3.45 4.94
CA LEU A 152 -19.39 -2.48 4.62
C LEU A 152 -17.99 -3.07 4.82
N ILE A 153 -17.77 -3.81 5.91
CA ILE A 153 -16.50 -4.46 6.21
C ILE A 153 -16.21 -5.54 5.16
N LEU A 154 -17.16 -6.44 4.90
CA LEU A 154 -17.02 -7.51 3.91
C LEU A 154 -16.73 -6.95 2.51
N LYS A 155 -17.48 -5.92 2.10
CA LYS A 155 -17.29 -5.25 0.80
C LYS A 155 -15.93 -4.55 0.70
N SER A 156 -15.48 -3.92 1.78
CA SER A 156 -14.19 -3.22 1.80
C SER A 156 -13.01 -4.18 1.66
N LEU A 157 -13.12 -5.38 2.20
CA LEU A 157 -12.14 -6.46 2.08
C LEU A 157 -12.31 -7.33 0.83
N ARG A 158 -13.36 -7.08 0.05
CA ARG A 158 -13.77 -7.89 -1.11
C ARG A 158 -14.03 -9.35 -0.75
N TRP A 159 -14.47 -9.61 0.47
CA TRP A 159 -14.87 -10.94 0.90
C TRP A 159 -16.28 -11.24 0.41
N LYS A 160 -16.50 -12.49 -0.02
CA LYS A 160 -17.82 -12.94 -0.45
C LYS A 160 -18.61 -13.34 0.78
N GLY A 161 -19.81 -12.80 0.93
CA GLY A 161 -20.70 -13.13 2.03
C GLY A 161 -21.95 -12.26 1.95
N LYS A 162 -23.12 -12.87 2.13
CA LYS A 162 -24.35 -12.14 2.43
C LYS A 162 -24.62 -12.33 3.91
N GLY A 163 -24.62 -11.24 4.66
CA GLY A 163 -25.21 -11.19 5.98
C GLY A 163 -26.70 -11.53 5.89
N LEU A 164 -27.15 -12.36 6.84
CA LEU A 164 -28.53 -12.73 7.14
C LEU A 164 -29.44 -13.12 5.96
N ALA A 165 -29.44 -14.41 5.61
CA ALA A 165 -30.61 -15.08 5.05
C ALA A 165 -31.14 -16.11 6.06
N LYS A 166 -32.19 -15.71 6.78
CA LYS A 166 -33.21 -16.54 7.45
C LYS A 166 -32.74 -17.63 8.42
N GLY A 167 -32.61 -17.25 9.69
CA GLY A 167 -33.12 -18.10 10.77
C GLY A 167 -34.64 -18.10 10.72
N ALA A 168 -35.25 -19.28 10.77
CA ALA A 168 -36.69 -19.48 10.62
C ALA A 168 -37.48 -18.88 11.80
N HIS A 169 -38.42 -17.99 11.49
CA HIS A 169 -39.81 -17.89 11.97
C HIS A 169 -40.28 -16.44 11.79
N ASP A 170 -41.03 -16.13 10.73
CA ASP A 170 -42.49 -16.03 10.87
C ASP A 170 -43.13 -15.64 9.53
N SER A 171 -44.28 -16.25 9.29
CA SER A 171 -45.15 -16.04 8.15
C SER A 171 -46.03 -14.82 8.36
N SER A 172 -46.18 -13.94 7.37
CA SER A 172 -47.48 -13.56 6.78
C SER A 172 -47.46 -12.21 6.02
N LYS A 173 -48.03 -12.25 4.81
CA LYS A 173 -48.83 -11.20 4.12
C LYS A 173 -48.10 -9.89 3.71
N LEU A 174 -48.46 -9.12 2.68
CA LEU A 174 -49.27 -9.22 1.45
C LEU A 174 -48.95 -7.92 0.65
N GLN A 175 -48.59 -8.05 -0.62
CA GLN A 175 -48.98 -7.23 -1.80
C GLN A 175 -48.73 -5.69 -1.91
N PRO A 176 -48.79 -5.13 -3.15
CA PRO A 176 -47.95 -4.01 -3.63
C PRO A 176 -48.72 -2.70 -3.95
N ASP A 177 -48.00 -1.76 -4.56
CA ASP A 177 -48.41 -0.55 -5.32
C ASP A 177 -48.25 0.81 -4.62
N SER A 178 -47.35 1.64 -5.16
CA SER A 178 -47.73 2.79 -5.99
C SER A 178 -46.49 3.61 -6.40
N LEU A 179 -46.44 3.99 -7.68
CA LEU A 179 -45.55 5.01 -8.20
C LEU A 179 -45.95 6.38 -7.66
N ASP A 180 -45.00 7.16 -7.16
CA ASP A 180 -45.01 8.60 -7.40
C ASP A 180 -43.58 9.16 -7.38
N GLY A 181 -43.27 9.97 -8.39
CA GLY A 181 -41.93 10.43 -8.68
C GLY A 181 -41.46 11.54 -7.71
N GLN A 182 -40.28 11.36 -7.13
CA GLN A 182 -39.44 12.47 -6.69
C GLN A 182 -37.98 12.22 -7.07
N VAL A 183 -37.41 13.20 -7.77
CA VAL A 183 -36.03 13.26 -8.23
C VAL A 183 -35.08 13.01 -7.05
N THR A 184 -34.24 11.98 -7.15
CA THR A 184 -33.37 11.53 -6.05
C THR A 184 -32.11 12.38 -5.91
N ASP A 185 -31.71 12.61 -4.66
CA ASP A 185 -30.53 13.38 -4.21
C ASP A 185 -29.19 12.81 -4.71
N SER A 186 -29.21 11.59 -5.27
CA SER A 186 -28.07 10.93 -5.94
C SER A 186 -27.63 11.66 -7.22
N GLN A 187 -28.57 12.27 -7.95
CA GLN A 187 -28.24 13.09 -9.12
C GLN A 187 -27.68 14.46 -8.71
N LYS A 188 -28.05 14.99 -7.53
CA LYS A 188 -27.43 16.19 -6.96
C LYS A 188 -26.00 15.91 -6.49
N ARG A 189 -25.74 14.81 -5.76
CA ARG A 189 -24.37 14.46 -5.27
C ARG A 189 -23.37 14.19 -6.41
N ALA A 190 -23.79 13.58 -7.51
CA ALA A 190 -22.95 13.39 -8.69
C ALA A 190 -22.59 14.73 -9.40
N VAL A 191 -23.47 15.73 -9.29
CA VAL A 191 -23.23 17.09 -9.79
C VAL A 191 -22.33 17.87 -8.83
N THR A 192 -22.46 17.71 -7.51
CA THR A 192 -21.64 18.46 -6.53
C THR A 192 -20.17 18.04 -6.50
N LEU A 193 -19.85 16.77 -6.76
CA LEU A 193 -18.45 16.29 -6.81
C LEU A 193 -17.70 16.69 -8.09
N ARG A 194 -18.40 17.09 -9.16
CA ARG A 194 -17.78 17.65 -10.39
C ARG A 194 -17.17 19.03 -10.17
N PHE A 195 -17.51 19.72 -9.09
CA PHE A 195 -17.03 21.08 -8.79
C PHE A 195 -15.99 21.13 -7.66
N TYR A 196 -15.54 19.97 -7.17
CA TYR A 196 -14.56 19.94 -6.09
C TYR A 196 -13.12 20.07 -6.62
N ARG A 197 -12.50 21.24 -6.38
CA ARG A 197 -11.06 21.42 -6.63
C ARG A 197 -10.25 20.91 -5.42
N PRO A 198 -9.33 19.94 -5.61
CA PRO A 198 -8.43 19.52 -4.53
C PRO A 198 -7.61 20.71 -4.01
N LYS A 199 -7.32 20.72 -2.70
CA LYS A 199 -6.51 21.78 -2.05
C LYS A 199 -5.03 21.69 -2.44
N PHE A 200 -4.59 20.51 -2.90
CA PHE A 200 -3.26 20.26 -3.43
C PHE A 200 -3.32 20.16 -4.97
N LYS A 201 -2.28 20.68 -5.62
CA LYS A 201 -2.12 20.69 -7.08
C LYS A 201 -1.14 19.64 -7.57
N TYR A 202 -0.31 19.10 -6.67
CA TYR A 202 0.76 18.16 -7.02
C TYR A 202 0.72 16.91 -6.13
N ILE A 203 0.96 15.74 -6.73
CA ILE A 203 1.22 14.48 -6.02
C ILE A 203 2.60 13.99 -6.42
N PHE A 204 3.49 13.79 -5.44
CA PHE A 204 4.79 13.15 -5.65
C PHE A 204 4.68 11.64 -5.39
N CYS A 205 5.21 10.85 -6.33
CA CYS A 205 5.04 9.40 -6.34
C CYS A 205 6.36 8.66 -6.50
N ASP A 206 6.66 7.76 -5.56
CA ASP A 206 7.69 6.73 -5.72
C ASP A 206 7.22 5.61 -6.64
N MET A 207 8.14 4.94 -7.34
CA MET A 207 7.78 3.85 -8.24
C MET A 207 8.00 2.47 -7.64
N ASP A 208 9.24 2.08 -7.40
CA ASP A 208 9.58 0.72 -6.97
C ASP A 208 9.08 0.46 -5.54
N GLY A 209 8.37 -0.66 -5.35
CA GLY A 209 7.73 -0.99 -4.08
C GLY A 209 6.63 0.02 -3.69
N THR A 210 6.09 0.77 -4.66
CA THR A 210 5.00 1.73 -4.45
C THR A 210 3.99 1.70 -5.57
N LEU A 211 4.29 2.38 -6.68
CA LEU A 211 3.41 2.37 -7.85
C LEU A 211 3.48 1.03 -8.59
N LEU A 212 4.68 0.44 -8.61
CA LEU A 212 5.00 -0.82 -9.26
C LEU A 212 5.03 -1.97 -8.25
N ASN A 213 4.57 -3.14 -8.68
CA ASN A 213 4.69 -4.37 -7.92
C ASN A 213 6.12 -4.97 -8.01
N SER A 214 6.35 -6.13 -7.39
CA SER A 214 7.64 -6.84 -7.41
C SER A 214 8.11 -7.31 -8.80
N LYS A 215 7.26 -7.20 -9.82
CA LYS A 215 7.59 -7.47 -11.24
C LYS A 215 7.82 -6.19 -12.04
N SER A 216 8.00 -5.04 -11.37
CA SER A 216 8.11 -3.70 -11.98
C SER A 216 6.91 -3.29 -12.84
N GLN A 217 5.73 -3.85 -12.57
CA GLN A 217 4.51 -3.58 -13.34
C GLN A 217 3.52 -2.73 -12.54
N ILE A 218 2.87 -1.79 -13.23
CA ILE A 218 1.75 -1.04 -12.65
C ILE A 218 0.48 -1.88 -12.70
N THR A 219 -0.28 -1.88 -11.60
CA THR A 219 -1.59 -2.57 -11.54
C THR A 219 -2.68 -1.74 -12.20
N ALA A 220 -3.72 -2.39 -12.74
CA ALA A 220 -4.88 -1.70 -13.32
C ALA A 220 -5.53 -0.70 -12.35
N ARG A 221 -5.57 -1.05 -11.06
CA ARG A 221 -6.10 -0.21 -9.98
C ARG A 221 -5.25 1.06 -9.78
N ASN A 222 -3.93 0.94 -9.71
CA ASN A 222 -3.05 2.10 -9.56
C ASN A 222 -3.12 3.00 -10.79
N ALA A 223 -3.22 2.42 -11.98
CA ALA A 223 -3.40 3.17 -13.21
C ALA A 223 -4.72 3.96 -13.24
N GLU A 224 -5.83 3.36 -12.80
CA GLU A 224 -7.12 4.05 -12.71
C GLU A 224 -7.10 5.20 -11.70
N ALA A 225 -6.51 4.99 -10.52
CA ALA A 225 -6.36 6.04 -9.49
C ALA A 225 -5.57 7.24 -10.02
N LEU A 226 -4.52 6.97 -10.80
CA LEU A 226 -3.71 7.99 -11.43
C LEU A 226 -4.46 8.78 -12.52
N ARG A 227 -5.24 8.12 -13.36
CA ARG A 227 -6.09 8.79 -14.36
C ARG A 227 -7.16 9.65 -13.69
N GLU A 228 -7.75 9.17 -12.60
CA GLU A 228 -8.74 9.91 -11.81
C GLU A 228 -8.14 11.16 -11.15
N ALA A 229 -6.95 11.06 -10.54
CA ALA A 229 -6.28 12.21 -9.94
C ALA A 229 -6.01 13.29 -11.00
N ARG A 230 -5.56 12.89 -12.20
CA ARG A 230 -5.32 13.82 -13.29
C ARG A 230 -6.59 14.45 -13.87
N SER A 231 -7.68 13.70 -14.02
CA SER A 231 -8.96 14.24 -14.52
C SER A 231 -9.53 15.31 -13.58
N ARG A 232 -9.12 15.28 -12.31
CA ARG A 232 -9.45 16.28 -11.28
C ARG A 232 -8.48 17.47 -11.24
N GLY A 233 -7.53 17.55 -12.18
CA GLY A 233 -6.58 18.64 -12.31
C GLY A 233 -5.38 18.56 -11.37
N VAL A 234 -5.08 17.38 -10.81
CA VAL A 234 -3.87 17.16 -10.01
C VAL A 234 -2.73 16.73 -10.91
N ASN A 235 -1.60 17.42 -10.79
CA ASN A 235 -0.36 17.07 -11.48
C ASN A 235 0.35 15.97 -10.71
N ILE A 236 0.68 14.88 -11.38
CA ILE A 236 1.44 13.78 -10.78
C ILE A 236 2.89 13.93 -11.21
N VAL A 237 3.79 13.89 -10.23
CA VAL A 237 5.24 14.04 -10.40
C VAL A 237 5.91 12.78 -9.90
N ILE A 238 6.71 12.15 -10.75
CA ILE A 238 7.43 10.93 -10.39
C ILE A 238 8.73 11.31 -9.67
N ALA A 239 9.02 10.63 -8.56
CA ALA A 239 10.27 10.73 -7.82
C ALA A 239 10.84 9.33 -7.55
N THR A 240 11.84 8.91 -8.33
CA THR A 240 12.28 7.50 -8.35
C THR A 240 13.80 7.32 -8.43
N GLY A 241 14.26 6.11 -8.10
CA GLY A 241 15.64 5.65 -8.32
C GLY A 241 15.93 5.27 -9.78
N LYS A 242 14.89 5.04 -10.59
CA LYS A 242 15.00 4.65 -12.00
C LYS A 242 15.43 5.77 -12.93
N ALA A 243 15.95 5.41 -14.11
CA ALA A 243 16.13 6.36 -15.20
C ALA A 243 14.78 6.81 -15.79
N ARG A 244 14.71 8.02 -16.34
CA ARG A 244 13.48 8.57 -16.92
C ARG A 244 12.87 7.68 -18.03
N PRO A 245 13.64 7.10 -18.97
CA PRO A 245 13.08 6.22 -19.98
C PRO A 245 12.43 4.97 -19.39
N ALA A 246 12.98 4.44 -18.29
CA ALA A 246 12.42 3.27 -17.61
C ALA A 246 11.03 3.55 -17.02
N VAL A 247 10.84 4.76 -16.49
CA VAL A 247 9.54 5.23 -16.01
C VAL A 247 8.53 5.33 -17.16
N ILE A 248 8.95 5.93 -18.27
CA ILE A 248 8.10 6.10 -19.46
C ILE A 248 7.68 4.73 -20.00
N ASP A 249 8.62 3.79 -20.12
CA ASP A 249 8.36 2.44 -20.60
C ASP A 249 7.42 1.67 -19.68
N ALA A 250 7.71 1.65 -18.37
CA ALA A 250 6.87 0.97 -17.38
C ALA A 250 5.42 1.49 -17.37
N LEU A 251 5.23 2.81 -17.53
CA LEU A 251 3.91 3.44 -17.55
C LEU A 251 3.23 3.41 -18.93
N SER A 252 3.97 3.13 -20.00
CA SER A 252 3.41 2.96 -21.35
C SER A 252 2.46 1.77 -21.43
N THR A 253 2.76 0.71 -20.67
CA THR A 253 1.96 -0.52 -20.59
C THR A 253 0.52 -0.29 -20.11
N ALA A 254 0.28 0.80 -19.40
CA ALA A 254 -1.03 1.21 -18.91
C ALA A 254 -1.55 2.48 -19.59
N ASP A 255 -1.01 2.89 -20.73
CA ASP A 255 -1.42 4.13 -21.44
C ASP A 255 -1.34 5.38 -20.53
N LEU A 256 -0.30 5.43 -19.70
CA LEU A 256 -0.02 6.55 -18.79
C LEU A 256 1.20 7.36 -19.22
N SER A 257 1.79 7.05 -20.38
CA SER A 257 2.93 7.76 -20.96
C SER A 257 2.52 8.65 -22.15
N GLY A 258 3.37 9.58 -22.55
CA GLY A 258 3.17 10.45 -23.71
C GLY A 258 2.57 11.82 -23.36
N LYS A 259 2.36 12.67 -24.38
CA LYS A 259 1.92 14.08 -24.18
C LYS A 259 0.59 14.21 -23.44
N THR A 260 -0.31 13.25 -23.65
CA THR A 260 -1.61 13.15 -22.97
C THR A 260 -1.56 12.13 -21.83
N GLY A 261 -0.38 11.65 -21.45
CA GLY A 261 -0.08 10.77 -20.32
C GLY A 261 0.48 11.53 -19.11
N ILE A 262 0.71 10.82 -18.01
CA ILE A 262 1.21 11.36 -16.74
C ILE A 262 2.70 11.68 -16.86
N VAL A 263 3.45 10.81 -17.51
CA VAL A 263 4.89 10.98 -17.72
C VAL A 263 5.21 11.06 -19.21
N SER A 264 6.16 11.92 -19.54
CA SER A 264 6.74 12.08 -20.87
C SER A 264 8.12 12.71 -20.73
N GLU A 265 8.85 12.85 -21.83
CA GLU A 265 10.11 13.61 -21.85
C GLU A 265 9.92 15.09 -21.47
N SER A 266 8.69 15.60 -21.60
CA SER A 266 8.30 16.97 -21.24
C SER A 266 7.72 17.11 -19.82
N SER A 267 7.52 16.00 -19.10
CA SER A 267 6.95 16.02 -17.75
C SER A 267 8.03 16.35 -16.72
N PRO A 268 7.71 17.14 -15.67
CA PRO A 268 8.60 17.32 -14.53
C PRO A 268 8.77 16.02 -13.75
N GLY A 269 9.92 15.85 -13.10
CA GLY A 269 10.20 14.66 -12.31
C GLY A 269 11.59 14.62 -11.71
N VAL A 270 11.75 13.72 -10.75
CA VAL A 270 12.99 13.44 -10.01
C VAL A 270 13.41 12.00 -10.31
N PHE A 271 14.62 11.82 -10.85
CA PHE A 271 15.10 10.53 -11.34
C PHE A 271 16.49 10.24 -10.79
N LEU A 272 16.91 8.97 -10.91
CA LEU A 272 18.20 8.50 -10.39
C LEU A 272 18.41 8.93 -8.94
N GLN A 273 17.38 8.78 -8.10
CA GLN A 273 17.42 9.08 -6.67
C GLN A 273 17.74 10.55 -6.33
N GLY A 274 17.30 11.48 -7.18
CA GLY A 274 17.50 12.92 -6.98
C GLY A 274 18.70 13.50 -7.73
N LEU A 275 19.45 12.66 -8.45
CA LEU A 275 20.62 13.10 -9.22
C LEU A 275 20.25 13.83 -10.50
N LEU A 276 19.04 13.61 -11.02
CA LEU A 276 18.49 14.32 -12.16
C LEU A 276 17.12 14.87 -11.79
N VAL A 277 16.92 16.17 -12.01
CA VAL A 277 15.63 16.81 -11.83
C VAL A 277 15.28 17.56 -13.11
N TYR A 278 14.07 17.28 -13.60
CA TYR A 278 13.48 17.94 -14.75
C TYR A 278 12.30 18.80 -14.28
N GLY A 279 12.30 20.06 -14.69
CA GLY A 279 11.23 21.02 -14.45
C GLY A 279 10.17 21.00 -15.53
N SER A 280 9.42 22.09 -15.63
CA SER A 280 8.39 22.28 -16.68
C SER A 280 8.96 22.07 -18.08
N GLU A 281 8.15 21.50 -18.97
CA GLU A 281 8.51 21.22 -20.36
C GLU A 281 9.72 20.28 -20.53
N GLY A 282 10.07 19.52 -19.48
CA GLY A 282 11.17 18.56 -19.53
C GLY A 282 12.56 19.18 -19.49
N ARG A 283 12.66 20.45 -19.07
CA ARG A 283 13.95 21.13 -18.92
C ARG A 283 14.73 20.52 -17.77
N GLN A 284 15.97 20.08 -18.01
CA GLN A 284 16.87 19.67 -16.92
C GLN A 284 17.23 20.90 -16.07
N ILE A 285 16.85 20.89 -14.79
CA ILE A 285 17.09 21.98 -13.85
C ILE A 285 18.18 21.64 -12.83
N TYR A 286 18.43 20.35 -12.63
CA TYR A 286 19.51 19.88 -11.77
C TYR A 286 20.09 18.57 -12.30
N LYS A 287 21.41 18.46 -12.18
CA LYS A 287 22.19 17.29 -12.50
C LYS A 287 23.38 17.21 -11.54
N ARG A 288 23.58 16.06 -10.92
CA ARG A 288 24.75 15.77 -10.10
C ARG A 288 25.47 14.55 -10.64
N ASN A 289 26.71 14.75 -11.07
CA ASN A 289 27.56 13.67 -11.56
C ASN A 289 28.33 13.04 -10.38
N LEU A 290 28.61 11.75 -10.50
CA LEU A 290 29.57 11.04 -9.66
C LEU A 290 30.98 11.54 -9.97
N ASP A 291 31.81 11.57 -8.95
CA ASP A 291 33.22 11.94 -9.08
C ASP A 291 33.90 11.09 -10.17
N GLN A 292 34.62 11.74 -11.07
CA GLN A 292 35.16 11.08 -12.26
C GLN A 292 36.23 10.03 -11.91
N GLU A 293 37.00 10.24 -10.84
CA GLU A 293 37.98 9.27 -10.36
C GLU A 293 37.28 8.07 -9.72
N VAL A 294 36.21 8.31 -8.94
CA VAL A 294 35.37 7.20 -8.43
C VAL A 294 34.78 6.38 -9.59
N CYS A 295 34.32 7.03 -10.67
CA CYS A 295 33.83 6.33 -11.85
C CYS A 295 34.95 5.49 -12.50
N ARG A 296 36.13 6.07 -12.68
CA ARG A 296 37.30 5.38 -13.25
C ARG A 296 37.68 4.16 -12.43
N GLU A 297 37.81 4.31 -11.12
CA GLU A 297 38.10 3.23 -10.18
C GLU A 297 37.07 2.11 -10.29
N ALA A 298 35.77 2.46 -10.31
CA ALA A 298 34.69 1.47 -10.38
C ALA A 298 34.67 0.69 -11.70
N LEU A 299 34.90 1.38 -12.83
CA LEU A 299 34.97 0.76 -14.15
C LEU A 299 36.18 -0.17 -14.30
N LEU A 300 37.34 0.24 -13.78
CA LEU A 300 38.54 -0.59 -13.75
C LEU A 300 38.35 -1.82 -12.87
N TYR A 301 37.79 -1.64 -11.67
CA TYR A 301 37.46 -2.73 -10.76
C TYR A 301 36.51 -3.75 -11.41
N SER A 302 35.46 -3.28 -12.09
CA SER A 302 34.54 -4.14 -12.87
C SER A 302 35.27 -4.98 -13.92
N LEU A 303 36.19 -4.37 -14.68
CA LEU A 303 36.98 -5.07 -15.70
C LEU A 303 37.97 -6.08 -15.13
N GLU A 304 38.63 -5.74 -14.03
CA GLU A 304 39.63 -6.58 -13.37
C GLU A 304 38.98 -7.81 -12.74
N HIS A 305 37.91 -7.59 -11.97
CA HIS A 305 37.24 -8.65 -11.21
C HIS A 305 36.13 -9.36 -12.00
N LYS A 306 35.83 -8.91 -13.23
CA LYS A 306 34.74 -9.44 -14.07
C LYS A 306 33.36 -9.36 -13.41
N ILE A 307 33.16 -8.33 -12.58
CA ILE A 307 31.88 -8.07 -11.92
C ILE A 307 31.07 -7.11 -12.79
N PRO A 308 29.84 -7.47 -13.20
CA PRO A 308 29.02 -6.62 -14.07
C PRO A 308 28.67 -5.30 -13.38
N LEU A 309 28.80 -4.21 -14.13
CA LEU A 309 28.51 -2.86 -13.68
C LEU A 309 27.74 -2.10 -14.76
N VAL A 310 26.75 -1.31 -14.32
CA VAL A 310 26.02 -0.37 -15.17
C VAL A 310 26.28 1.06 -14.72
N ALA A 311 26.77 1.89 -15.64
CA ALA A 311 26.92 3.33 -15.46
C ALA A 311 25.71 4.06 -16.05
N PHE A 312 25.05 4.87 -15.22
CA PHE A 312 23.89 5.67 -15.61
C PHE A 312 24.34 7.07 -16.02
N SER A 313 23.98 7.48 -17.24
CA SER A 313 24.26 8.80 -17.81
C SER A 313 23.00 9.33 -18.50
N GLN A 314 22.25 10.17 -17.79
CA GLN A 314 20.97 10.73 -18.18
C GLN A 314 19.96 9.63 -18.54
N ASP A 315 19.55 9.58 -19.80
CA ASP A 315 18.59 8.61 -20.35
C ASP A 315 19.28 7.38 -20.94
N HIS A 316 20.57 7.19 -20.65
CA HIS A 316 21.38 6.10 -21.19
C HIS A 316 22.10 5.31 -20.10
N CYS A 317 22.25 4.02 -20.37
CA CYS A 317 23.05 3.12 -19.56
C CYS A 317 24.24 2.62 -20.37
N TYR A 318 25.35 2.39 -19.69
CA TYR A 318 26.58 1.87 -20.28
C TYR A 318 27.13 0.74 -19.43
N SER A 319 27.76 -0.24 -20.07
CA SER A 319 28.48 -1.33 -19.40
C SER A 319 29.81 -1.56 -20.10
N MET A 320 30.77 -2.13 -19.39
CA MET A 320 32.10 -2.45 -19.92
C MET A 320 32.10 -3.72 -20.79
N PHE A 321 31.16 -4.63 -20.56
CA PHE A 321 31.02 -5.90 -21.27
C PHE A 321 29.59 -6.43 -21.18
N ASP A 322 29.24 -7.33 -22.09
CA ASP A 322 27.95 -8.04 -22.09
C ASP A 322 27.85 -8.99 -20.90
N HIS A 323 26.71 -8.97 -20.20
CA HIS A 323 26.44 -9.87 -19.09
C HIS A 323 24.93 -10.09 -18.89
N PRO A 324 24.45 -11.31 -18.62
CA PRO A 324 23.01 -11.58 -18.43
C PRO A 324 22.34 -10.76 -17.32
N LEU A 325 23.08 -10.46 -16.23
CA LEU A 325 22.58 -9.58 -15.17
C LEU A 325 22.43 -8.12 -15.62
N VAL A 326 23.25 -7.66 -16.56
CA VAL A 326 23.08 -6.31 -17.13
C VAL A 326 21.82 -6.25 -17.98
N ASP A 327 21.55 -7.30 -18.76
CA ASP A 327 20.32 -7.43 -19.55
C ASP A 327 19.07 -7.55 -18.67
N SER A 328 19.15 -8.17 -17.49
CA SER A 328 18.00 -8.30 -16.59
C SER A 328 17.47 -6.95 -16.12
N LEU A 329 18.33 -5.93 -15.95
CA LEU A 329 17.89 -4.56 -15.66
C LEU A 329 16.97 -3.99 -16.75
N HIS A 330 17.24 -4.30 -18.02
CA HIS A 330 16.40 -3.88 -19.12
C HIS A 330 15.07 -4.63 -19.15
N TYR A 331 15.10 -5.97 -19.07
CA TYR A 331 13.89 -6.78 -19.25
C TYR A 331 12.98 -6.83 -18.00
N ILE A 332 13.53 -6.72 -16.79
CA ILE A 332 12.79 -6.82 -15.53
C ILE A 332 12.50 -5.45 -14.94
N TYR A 333 13.45 -4.52 -15.01
CA TYR A 333 13.34 -3.21 -14.35
C TYR A 333 13.07 -2.05 -15.31
N HIS A 334 12.92 -2.35 -16.61
CA HIS A 334 12.67 -1.41 -17.70
C HIS A 334 13.80 -0.40 -17.93
N GLU A 335 14.98 -0.60 -17.35
CA GLU A 335 16.09 0.33 -17.53
C GLU A 335 16.54 0.39 -19.00
N PRO A 336 17.11 1.52 -19.47
CA PRO A 336 17.67 1.60 -20.81
C PRO A 336 18.66 0.46 -21.06
N LYS A 337 18.56 -0.19 -22.23
CA LYS A 337 19.51 -1.23 -22.59
C LYS A 337 20.93 -0.67 -22.57
N ALA A 338 21.81 -1.29 -21.78
CA ALA A 338 23.17 -0.81 -21.62
C ALA A 338 23.95 -0.91 -22.93
N LYS A 339 24.59 0.18 -23.34
CA LYS A 339 25.53 0.19 -24.46
C LYS A 339 26.89 -0.31 -23.98
N ILE A 340 27.46 -1.27 -24.70
CA ILE A 340 28.78 -1.81 -24.34
C ILE A 340 29.88 -0.87 -24.85
N VAL A 341 30.71 -0.39 -23.93
CA VAL A 341 31.88 0.45 -24.21
C VAL A 341 33.09 -0.15 -23.48
N PRO A 342 33.88 -1.00 -24.15
CA PRO A 342 34.96 -1.76 -23.51
C PRO A 342 36.24 -0.94 -23.29
N SER A 343 36.10 0.37 -23.03
CA SER A 343 37.21 1.28 -22.74
C SER A 343 36.77 2.33 -21.73
N VAL A 344 37.48 2.39 -20.60
CA VAL A 344 37.20 3.33 -19.51
C VAL A 344 37.34 4.77 -19.99
N ASP A 345 38.42 5.08 -20.72
CA ASP A 345 38.65 6.44 -21.22
C ASP A 345 37.62 6.86 -22.26
N GLN A 346 37.19 5.93 -23.13
CA GLN A 346 36.15 6.21 -24.11
C GLN A 346 34.80 6.47 -23.41
N LEU A 347 34.44 5.66 -22.42
CA LEU A 347 33.19 5.81 -21.67
C LEU A 347 33.20 7.14 -20.90
N LEU A 348 34.25 7.42 -20.13
CA LEU A 348 34.37 8.66 -19.35
C LEU A 348 34.53 9.91 -20.24
N GLY A 349 35.02 9.76 -21.47
CA GLY A 349 35.11 10.85 -22.44
C GLY A 349 33.80 11.15 -23.17
N THR A 350 32.81 10.24 -23.13
CA THR A 350 31.56 10.36 -23.89
C THR A 350 30.31 10.46 -23.03
N ALA A 351 30.37 10.04 -21.76
CA ALA A 351 29.23 9.99 -20.86
C ALA A 351 29.50 10.75 -19.56
N GLU A 352 28.52 11.53 -19.12
CA GLU A 352 28.52 12.15 -17.80
C GLU A 352 27.78 11.21 -16.84
N ILE A 353 28.51 10.54 -15.96
CA ILE A 353 27.93 9.49 -15.11
C ILE A 353 27.32 10.12 -13.85
N GLN A 354 26.04 9.83 -13.58
CA GLN A 354 25.39 10.24 -12.33
C GLN A 354 25.58 9.20 -11.22
N LYS A 355 25.48 7.91 -11.56
CA LYS A 355 25.73 6.81 -10.62
C LYS A 355 26.25 5.58 -11.34
N VAL A 356 26.87 4.69 -10.60
CA VAL A 356 27.22 3.33 -11.07
C VAL A 356 26.57 2.29 -10.17
N LEU A 357 26.22 1.14 -10.75
CA LEU A 357 25.55 0.03 -10.08
C LEU A 357 26.32 -1.26 -10.35
N PHE A 358 26.85 -1.88 -9.32
CA PHE A 358 27.37 -3.25 -9.38
C PHE A 358 26.25 -4.27 -9.19
N LEU A 359 26.32 -5.35 -9.95
CA LEU A 359 25.41 -6.49 -9.88
C LEU A 359 26.20 -7.71 -9.44
N GLU A 360 25.83 -8.29 -8.29
CA GLU A 360 26.55 -9.41 -7.70
C GLU A 360 25.61 -10.18 -6.75
N THR A 361 25.96 -11.42 -6.41
CA THR A 361 25.24 -12.18 -5.38
C THR A 361 25.12 -11.40 -4.06
N PRO A 362 24.00 -11.55 -3.31
CA PRO A 362 23.83 -10.88 -2.02
C PRO A 362 24.99 -11.10 -1.06
N GLU A 363 25.53 -12.32 -1.02
CA GLU A 363 26.69 -12.68 -0.22
C GLU A 363 27.95 -11.93 -0.69
N GLY A 364 28.19 -11.85 -2.00
CA GLY A 364 29.32 -11.11 -2.57
C GLY A 364 29.24 -9.61 -2.29
N ILE A 365 28.04 -9.03 -2.31
CA ILE A 365 27.83 -7.62 -1.94
C ILE A 365 28.15 -7.40 -0.46
N LEU A 366 27.57 -8.19 0.43
CA LEU A 366 27.72 -8.01 1.87
C LEU A 366 29.14 -8.27 2.35
N SER A 367 29.80 -9.31 1.82
CA SER A 367 31.11 -9.75 2.29
C SER A 367 32.29 -9.01 1.65
N ALA A 368 32.16 -8.56 0.40
CA ALA A 368 33.29 -8.01 -0.36
C ALA A 368 33.02 -6.60 -0.90
N LEU A 369 32.02 -6.41 -1.78
CA LEU A 369 31.87 -5.15 -2.50
C LEU A 369 31.52 -3.98 -1.58
N ARG A 370 30.51 -4.13 -0.73
CA ARG A 370 30.06 -3.07 0.17
C ARG A 370 31.16 -2.58 1.13
N PRO A 371 31.86 -3.45 1.89
CA PRO A 371 32.91 -2.98 2.80
C PRO A 371 34.10 -2.38 2.04
N TYR A 372 34.47 -2.94 0.88
CA TYR A 372 35.54 -2.37 0.05
C TYR A 372 35.18 -0.97 -0.43
N TRP A 373 34.02 -0.81 -1.08
CA TRP A 373 33.62 0.47 -1.68
C TRP A 373 33.32 1.53 -0.63
N ALA A 374 32.71 1.17 0.50
CA ALA A 374 32.46 2.11 1.59
C ALA A 374 33.74 2.79 2.08
N LYS A 375 34.85 2.04 2.10
CA LYS A 375 36.17 2.56 2.47
C LYS A 375 36.86 3.26 1.30
N ALA A 376 36.82 2.69 0.10
CA ALA A 376 37.55 3.21 -1.06
C ALA A 376 37.10 4.62 -1.46
N ILE A 377 35.80 4.93 -1.31
CA ILE A 377 35.21 6.19 -1.77
C ILE A 377 34.84 7.14 -0.63
N GLU A 378 35.30 6.85 0.59
CA GLU A 378 35.03 7.65 1.77
C GLU A 378 35.34 9.15 1.52
N GLY A 379 34.36 10.01 1.81
CA GLY A 379 34.44 11.46 1.56
C GLY A 379 34.26 11.89 0.09
N ARG A 380 34.31 10.97 -0.89
CA ARG A 380 34.13 11.27 -2.32
C ARG A 380 32.77 10.86 -2.86
N ALA A 381 32.21 9.77 -2.36
CA ALA A 381 30.91 9.22 -2.75
C ALA A 381 30.26 8.46 -1.59
N HIS A 382 29.07 7.90 -1.81
CA HIS A 382 28.35 7.07 -0.85
C HIS A 382 27.94 5.75 -1.51
N VAL A 383 27.87 4.71 -0.67
CA VAL A 383 27.36 3.40 -1.07
C VAL A 383 25.89 3.31 -0.66
N VAL A 384 25.03 2.98 -1.61
CA VAL A 384 23.61 2.71 -1.41
C VAL A 384 23.30 1.31 -1.93
N GLN A 385 22.47 0.55 -1.22
CA GLN A 385 22.07 -0.78 -1.67
C GLN A 385 20.59 -0.75 -2.03
N ALA A 386 20.29 -0.87 -3.32
CA ALA A 386 18.93 -0.77 -3.84
C ALA A 386 18.15 -2.09 -3.70
N GLN A 387 18.84 -3.21 -3.87
CA GLN A 387 18.35 -4.58 -3.70
C GLN A 387 19.47 -5.44 -3.08
N PRO A 388 19.18 -6.64 -2.54
CA PRO A 388 20.20 -7.52 -1.97
C PRO A 388 21.38 -7.77 -2.91
N ASP A 389 21.13 -7.86 -4.22
CA ASP A 389 22.06 -8.14 -5.32
C ASP A 389 22.51 -6.88 -6.11
N MET A 390 22.23 -5.68 -5.61
CA MET A 390 22.49 -4.40 -6.30
C MET A 390 23.17 -3.37 -5.40
N LEU A 391 24.42 -3.02 -5.72
CA LEU A 391 25.20 -2.02 -4.97
C LEU A 391 25.45 -0.77 -5.82
N GLU A 392 24.89 0.36 -5.41
CA GLU A 392 25.05 1.66 -6.07
C GLU A 392 26.16 2.50 -5.43
N LEU A 393 26.95 3.16 -6.27
CA LEU A 393 27.81 4.26 -5.86
C LEU A 393 27.21 5.57 -6.37
N VAL A 394 26.95 6.49 -5.44
CA VAL A 394 26.27 7.76 -5.70
C VAL A 394 27.06 8.93 -5.13
N PRO A 395 26.89 10.15 -5.68
CA PRO A 395 27.42 11.36 -5.08
C PRO A 395 27.02 11.54 -3.60
N PRO A 396 27.81 12.28 -2.79
CA PRO A 396 27.43 12.60 -1.42
C PRO A 396 26.10 13.39 -1.36
N ALA A 397 25.36 13.22 -0.25
CA ALA A 397 24.08 13.91 0.02
C ALA A 397 22.99 13.70 -1.06
N THR A 398 22.95 12.50 -1.65
CA THR A 398 21.94 12.11 -2.63
C THR A 398 20.69 11.59 -1.94
N SER A 399 19.54 12.21 -2.20
CA SER A 399 18.23 11.70 -1.78
C SER A 399 17.11 12.16 -2.72
N LYS A 400 16.01 11.39 -2.75
CA LYS A 400 14.80 11.77 -3.49
C LYS A 400 14.23 13.09 -2.95
N GLY A 401 14.27 13.30 -1.64
CA GLY A 401 13.77 14.50 -0.96
C GLY A 401 14.47 15.78 -1.40
N ASN A 402 15.81 15.76 -1.48
CA ASN A 402 16.57 16.90 -2.00
C ASN A 402 16.18 17.21 -3.47
N GLY A 403 16.02 16.18 -4.30
CA GLY A 403 15.55 16.35 -5.68
C GLY A 403 14.14 16.96 -5.77
N VAL A 404 13.23 16.52 -4.90
CA VAL A 404 11.87 17.10 -4.79
C VAL A 404 11.93 18.56 -4.37
N GLN A 405 12.78 18.93 -3.41
CA GLN A 405 12.92 20.33 -2.99
C GLN A 405 13.34 21.25 -4.13
N ILE A 406 14.35 20.81 -4.89
CA ILE A 406 14.87 21.55 -6.04
C ILE A 406 13.74 21.76 -7.06
N LEU A 407 12.93 20.73 -7.29
CA LEU A 407 11.79 20.81 -8.20
C LEU A 407 10.70 21.76 -7.69
N LEU A 408 10.32 21.68 -6.41
CA LEU A 408 9.33 22.57 -5.80
C LEU A 408 9.74 24.03 -5.88
N ASN A 409 11.01 24.33 -5.54
CA ASN A 409 11.57 25.66 -5.65
C ASN A 409 11.53 26.18 -7.09
N HIS A 410 11.90 25.34 -8.07
CA HIS A 410 11.87 25.73 -9.48
C HIS A 410 10.46 26.02 -9.99
N LEU A 411 9.49 25.20 -9.58
CA LEU A 411 8.09 25.37 -9.97
C LEU A 411 7.36 26.44 -9.15
N SER A 412 8.02 27.04 -8.15
CA SER A 412 7.44 28.01 -7.22
C SER A 412 6.18 27.46 -6.52
N ILE A 413 6.20 26.17 -6.17
CA ILE A 413 5.09 25.47 -5.52
C ILE A 413 5.31 25.50 -4.01
N SER A 414 4.29 25.88 -3.24
CA SER A 414 4.34 25.75 -1.79
C SER A 414 4.22 24.28 -1.38
N PRO A 415 4.94 23.81 -0.34
CA PRO A 415 4.73 22.50 0.27
C PRO A 415 3.25 22.22 0.62
N ASP A 416 2.48 23.24 1.00
CA ASP A 416 1.04 23.14 1.30
C ASP A 416 0.17 22.79 0.08
N GLU A 417 0.69 22.99 -1.13
CA GLU A 417 0.03 22.63 -2.40
C GLU A 417 0.41 21.21 -2.87
N CYS A 418 1.21 20.49 -2.09
CA CYS A 418 1.73 19.18 -2.43
C CYS A 418 1.13 18.08 -1.54
N ALA A 419 1.01 16.89 -2.11
CA ALA A 419 0.74 15.67 -1.39
C ALA A 419 1.79 14.61 -1.78
N GLU A 420 2.16 13.75 -0.84
CA GLU A 420 2.99 12.57 -1.10
C GLU A 420 2.13 11.33 -1.22
N TRP A 421 2.50 10.39 -2.11
CA TRP A 421 1.88 9.06 -2.19
C TRP A 421 2.41 8.12 -1.08
N VAL A 422 3.61 8.35 -0.50
CA VAL A 422 4.15 7.52 0.60
C VAL A 422 5.05 8.37 1.51
N PRO A 423 4.97 8.25 2.85
CA PRO A 423 5.93 8.83 3.80
C PRO A 423 7.37 8.36 3.51
N GLY A 424 8.34 9.26 3.59
CA GLY A 424 9.77 8.95 3.40
C GLY A 424 10.48 9.76 2.32
N ILE A 425 9.76 10.30 1.32
CA ILE A 425 10.40 11.14 0.29
C ILE A 425 10.73 12.52 0.88
N LEU A 426 9.85 13.07 1.73
CA LEU A 426 10.06 14.32 2.47
C LEU A 426 10.58 14.12 3.92
N GLU A 427 11.06 12.94 4.31
CA GLU A 427 11.57 12.70 5.68
C GLU A 427 12.91 13.38 5.99
N ASP A 428 13.66 13.82 4.97
CA ASP A 428 14.86 14.67 5.15
C ASP A 428 14.54 16.10 5.63
N PHE A 429 13.26 16.40 5.85
CA PHE A 429 12.80 17.69 6.32
C PHE A 429 12.30 17.64 7.75
N SER A 430 12.50 18.75 8.45
CA SER A 430 11.67 19.21 9.56
C SER A 430 10.25 19.58 9.07
N PHE A 431 9.53 18.62 8.47
CA PHE A 431 8.14 18.74 7.99
C PHE A 431 7.20 17.81 8.81
N LEU A 432 7.41 17.75 10.12
CA LEU A 432 6.56 17.01 11.06
C LEU A 432 5.08 17.45 11.05
N GLU A 433 4.75 18.62 10.50
CA GLU A 433 3.37 19.13 10.44
C GLU A 433 2.60 18.78 9.15
N LEU A 434 3.25 18.33 8.07
CA LEU A 434 2.58 18.05 6.78
C LEU A 434 2.13 16.58 6.62
N ASN A 435 2.72 15.65 7.37
CA ASN A 435 2.39 14.22 7.29
C ASN A 435 0.96 13.89 7.76
N GLN A 436 0.42 14.63 8.75
CA GLN A 436 -0.96 14.40 9.23
C GLN A 436 -2.04 14.98 8.29
N LEU A 437 -1.70 16.01 7.51
CA LEU A 437 -2.61 16.62 6.53
C LEU A 437 -2.67 15.85 5.21
N THR A 438 -1.60 15.18 4.82
CA THR A 438 -1.48 14.53 3.51
C THR A 438 -2.43 13.33 3.36
N LEU A 439 -2.44 12.40 4.34
CA LEU A 439 -3.31 11.22 4.30
C LEU A 439 -4.80 11.54 4.56
N SER A 440 -5.09 12.48 5.46
CA SER A 440 -6.46 12.86 5.85
C SER A 440 -7.19 13.69 4.77
N VAL A 441 -6.46 14.51 4.01
CA VAL A 441 -7.03 15.30 2.91
C VAL A 441 -7.19 14.47 1.63
N LEU A 442 -6.32 13.50 1.37
CA LEU A 442 -6.44 12.52 0.27
C LEU A 442 -7.61 11.54 0.49
N ALA A 443 -7.80 11.07 1.73
CA ALA A 443 -8.91 10.18 2.14
C ALA A 443 -10.30 10.73 1.81
N ARG A 444 -10.49 12.05 1.94
CA ARG A 444 -11.77 12.72 1.72
C ARG A 444 -12.06 13.06 0.25
N LYS A 445 -11.09 12.95 -0.68
CA LYS A 445 -11.17 13.62 -2.00
C LYS A 445 -10.84 12.76 -3.23
N VAL A 446 -9.96 11.76 -3.09
CA VAL A 446 -9.67 10.75 -4.14
C VAL A 446 -9.55 9.38 -3.46
N PRO A 447 -10.68 8.69 -3.19
CA PRO A 447 -10.71 7.50 -2.34
C PRO A 447 -9.89 6.32 -2.87
N THR A 448 -9.78 6.21 -4.19
CA THR A 448 -8.95 5.22 -4.92
C THR A 448 -7.46 5.39 -4.65
N LEU A 449 -6.99 6.64 -4.63
CA LEU A 449 -5.60 7.01 -4.37
C LEU A 449 -5.22 6.77 -2.91
N HIS A 450 -6.08 7.16 -1.95
CA HIS A 450 -5.86 6.91 -0.53
C HIS A 450 -5.74 5.41 -0.19
N ARG A 451 -6.60 4.56 -0.79
CA ARG A 451 -6.57 3.11 -0.55
C ARG A 451 -5.33 2.44 -1.18
N SER A 452 -4.80 2.97 -2.28
CA SER A 452 -3.54 2.51 -2.89
C SER A 452 -2.32 2.91 -2.03
N MET A 453 -2.30 4.16 -1.52
CA MET A 453 -1.26 4.66 -0.60
C MET A 453 -1.14 3.85 0.70
N LYS A 454 -2.28 3.55 1.36
CA LYS A 454 -2.32 2.87 2.68
C LYS A 454 -1.83 1.41 2.59
N GLU A 455 -2.04 0.73 1.46
CA GLU A 455 -1.57 -0.63 1.20
C GLU A 455 -0.05 -0.67 0.95
N THR A 456 0.48 0.26 0.14
CA THR A 456 1.92 0.40 -0.11
C THR A 456 2.73 0.74 1.14
N TYR A 457 2.22 1.66 1.98
CA TYR A 457 2.92 2.06 3.20
C TYR A 457 3.05 0.88 4.19
N ASN A 458 1.99 0.09 4.33
CA ASN A 458 1.97 -1.08 5.20
C ASN A 458 2.90 -2.21 4.72
N SER A 459 3.23 -2.30 3.42
CA SER A 459 4.16 -3.31 2.90
C SER A 459 5.64 -2.93 3.04
N LYS A 460 5.98 -1.68 3.41
CA LYS A 460 7.37 -1.22 3.65
C LYS A 460 7.78 -1.26 5.14
N LEU A 461 6.82 -1.43 6.05
CA LEU A 461 7.03 -1.52 7.52
C LEU A 461 7.19 -2.96 8.04
N HIS A 462 7.10 -3.95 7.15
CA HIS A 462 7.43 -5.36 7.35
C HIS A 462 8.54 -5.75 6.37
#